data_AF-A0A8S3YI74-F1
#
_entry.id   AF-A0A8S3YI74-F1
#
_cell.length_a   1.000
_cell.length_b   1.000
_cell.length_c   1.000
_cell.angle_alpha   90.00
_cell.angle_beta   90.00
_cell.angle_gamma   90.00
#
_symmetry.space_group_name_H-M   'P 1'
#
loop_
_entity.id
_entity.type
_entity.pdbx_description
1 polymer ?
#
loop_
_entity_poly.entity_id
_entity_poly.type
_entity_poly.pdbx_seq_one_letter_code
_entity_poly.pdbx_strand_id
1 'polypeptide(L)'
;MQLLTFPGTVVYSCHFADCAGICDDILTSLSSLDPVVGFDMEWPVTFVKGKTPKTALIQLCLSEAVCYLFHVSAMTSFPTALRKLLCDARVVLVGLNVEADLGL
;
A
#
# COMPACT_ATOMS: atom_id res chain seq x y z
N MET A 1 9.16 15.79 20.84
CA MET A 1 8.80 15.16 19.55
C MET A 1 7.33 15.44 19.33
N GLN A 2 6.96 16.09 18.22
CA GLN A 2 5.55 16.36 17.91
C GLN A 2 4.96 15.11 17.24
N LEU A 3 3.81 14.64 17.72
CA LEU A 3 3.10 13.54 17.08
C LEU A 3 2.38 14.09 15.83
N LEU A 4 2.56 13.42 14.70
CA LEU A 4 1.79 13.67 13.49
C LEU A 4 0.61 12.68 13.47
N THR A 5 -0.60 13.21 13.31
CA THR A 5 -1.81 12.40 13.19
C THR A 5 -2.42 12.66 11.81
N PHE A 6 -2.71 11.60 11.07
CA PHE A 6 -3.42 11.72 9.79
C PHE A 6 -4.88 12.15 10.06
N PRO A 7 -5.33 13.32 9.54
CA PRO A 7 -6.66 13.85 9.85
C PRO A 7 -7.76 13.30 8.92
N GLY A 8 -7.36 12.67 7.81
CA GLY A 8 -8.26 12.15 6.79
C GLY A 8 -8.90 10.81 7.15
N THR A 9 -9.59 10.25 6.17
CA THR A 9 -10.24 8.94 6.30
C THR A 9 -9.25 7.81 6.08
N VAL A 10 -9.25 6.83 6.98
CA VAL A 10 -8.52 5.58 6.80
C VAL A 10 -9.46 4.51 6.29
N VAL A 11 -9.21 4.01 5.08
CA VAL A 11 -9.98 2.91 4.47
C VAL A 11 -9.21 1.61 4.66
N TYR A 12 -9.75 0.72 5.48
CA TYR A 12 -9.15 -0.58 5.75
C TYR A 12 -9.77 -1.68 4.88
N SER A 13 -8.93 -2.52 4.28
CA SER A 13 -9.37 -3.69 3.51
C SER A 13 -8.53 -4.92 3.87
N CYS A 14 -9.21 -6.00 4.24
CA CYS A 14 -8.62 -7.33 4.46
C CYS A 14 -9.20 -8.41 3.53
N HIS A 15 -10.08 -8.03 2.61
CA HIS A 15 -10.72 -8.94 1.67
C HIS A 15 -10.18 -8.72 0.26
N PHE A 16 -9.95 -9.83 -0.45
CA PHE A 16 -9.36 -9.82 -1.78
C PHE A 16 -10.21 -9.03 -2.79
N ALA A 17 -11.54 -9.20 -2.76
CA ALA A 17 -12.47 -8.53 -3.67
C ALA A 17 -12.50 -7.01 -3.45
N ASP A 18 -12.56 -6.57 -2.18
CA ASP A 18 -12.55 -5.16 -1.83
C ASP A 18 -11.23 -4.50 -2.25
N CYS A 19 -10.09 -5.15 -1.98
CA CYS A 19 -8.79 -4.68 -2.42
C CYS A 19 -8.72 -4.53 -3.95
N ALA A 20 -9.26 -5.50 -4.69
CA ALA A 20 -9.30 -5.43 -6.14
C ALA A 20 -10.15 -4.25 -6.64
N GLY A 21 -11.37 -4.09 -6.13
CA GLY A 21 -12.25 -2.98 -6.51
C GLY A 21 -11.63 -1.61 -6.20
N ILE A 22 -11.07 -1.45 -5.00
CA ILE A 22 -10.39 -0.21 -4.60
C ILE A 22 -9.21 0.09 -5.53
N CYS A 23 -8.37 -0.89 -5.86
CA CYS A 23 -7.23 -0.67 -6.75
C CYS A 23 -7.66 -0.27 -8.16
N ASP A 24 -8.72 -0.88 -8.69
CA ASP A 24 -9.28 -0.55 -10.00
C ASP A 24 -9.90 0.87 -10.01
N ASP A 25 -10.59 1.26 -8.94
CA ASP A 25 -11.13 2.62 -8.77
C ASP A 25 -10.00 3.67 -8.75
N ILE A 26 -8.94 3.40 -7.97
CA ILE A 26 -7.75 4.27 -7.92
C ILE A 26 -7.16 4.41 -9.32
N LEU A 27 -6.86 3.30 -10.00
CA LEU A 27 -6.25 3.28 -11.34
C LEU A 27 -7.08 4.01 -12.40
N THR A 28 -8.42 3.94 -12.29
CA THR A 28 -9.36 4.61 -13.19
C THR A 28 -9.45 6.11 -12.89
N SER A 29 -9.28 6.51 -11.63
CA SER A 29 -9.29 7.91 -11.20
C SER A 29 -8.01 8.68 -11.54
N LEU A 30 -6.92 7.99 -11.88
CA LEU A 30 -5.64 8.62 -12.26
C LEU A 30 -5.81 9.44 -13.54
N SER A 31 -5.91 10.75 -13.38
CA SER A 31 -6.17 11.71 -14.46
C SER A 31 -4.92 12.46 -14.93
N SER A 32 -3.81 12.39 -14.18
CA SER A 32 -2.54 13.06 -14.47
C SER A 32 -1.44 12.09 -14.89
N LEU A 33 -0.42 12.63 -15.58
CA LEU A 33 0.91 12.03 -15.57
C LEU A 33 1.48 12.21 -14.15
N ASP A 34 2.06 11.14 -13.60
CA ASP A 34 2.79 11.11 -12.33
C ASP A 34 2.03 11.42 -11.02
N PRO A 35 0.83 10.85 -10.74
CA PRO A 35 0.27 10.83 -9.38
C PRO A 35 1.27 10.34 -8.33
N VAL A 36 1.55 11.21 -7.35
CA VAL A 36 2.40 10.91 -6.19
C VAL A 36 1.56 10.24 -5.11
N VAL A 37 1.95 9.03 -4.70
CA VAL A 37 1.25 8.24 -3.69
C VAL A 37 2.20 7.93 -2.55
N GLY A 38 1.84 8.35 -1.34
CA GLY A 38 2.57 7.98 -0.13
C GLY A 38 2.49 6.47 0.09
N PHE A 39 3.62 5.83 0.33
CA PHE A 39 3.77 4.39 0.42
C PHE A 39 4.55 4.00 1.66
N ASP A 40 4.06 2.96 2.34
CA ASP A 40 4.76 2.31 3.45
C ASP A 40 4.29 0.84 3.57
N MET A 41 5.06 0.00 4.26
CA MET A 41 4.78 -1.42 4.44
C MET A 41 5.10 -1.89 5.86
N GLU A 42 4.23 -2.72 6.43
CA GLU A 42 4.47 -3.33 7.74
C GLU A 42 4.60 -4.85 7.62
N TRP A 43 5.49 -5.43 8.43
CA TRP A 43 5.66 -6.88 8.59
C TRP A 43 5.63 -7.26 10.07
N PRO A 44 5.25 -8.51 10.41
CA PRO A 44 5.23 -8.93 11.80
C PRO A 44 6.66 -8.98 12.37
N VAL A 45 6.80 -8.57 13.63
CA VAL A 45 8.10 -8.56 14.36
C VAL A 45 8.59 -9.99 14.71
N THR A 46 7.83 -11.03 14.34
CA THR A 46 8.21 -12.43 14.56
C THR A 46 9.33 -12.84 13.62
N PHE A 47 10.57 -12.63 14.06
CA PHE A 47 11.76 -13.12 13.35
C PHE A 47 11.80 -14.65 13.39
N VAL A 48 11.83 -15.27 12.21
CA VAL A 48 12.10 -16.69 12.06
C VAL A 48 13.42 -16.82 11.31
N LYS A 49 14.45 -17.37 11.97
CA LYS A 49 15.80 -17.52 11.38
C LYS A 49 15.70 -18.21 10.01
N GLY A 50 16.27 -17.58 8.99
CA GLY A 50 16.28 -18.09 7.62
C GLY A 50 15.01 -17.79 6.82
N LYS A 51 14.06 -17.02 7.34
CA LYS A 51 12.90 -16.52 6.59
C LYS A 51 12.93 -15.00 6.50
N THR A 52 12.69 -14.48 5.30
CA THR A 52 12.36 -13.06 5.11
C THR A 52 10.96 -12.80 5.67
N PRO A 53 10.76 -11.75 6.49
CA PRO A 53 9.43 -11.35 6.92
C PRO A 53 8.55 -11.13 5.70
N LYS A 54 7.34 -11.69 5.72
CA LYS A 54 6.35 -11.38 4.69
C LYS A 54 5.63 -10.11 5.09
N THR A 55 5.41 -9.22 4.14
CA THR A 55 4.53 -8.07 4.28
C THR A 55 3.17 -8.50 4.83
N ALA A 56 2.73 -7.82 5.87
CA ALA A 56 1.42 -7.97 6.47
C ALA A 56 0.46 -6.85 6.04
N LEU A 57 0.95 -5.62 5.96
CA LEU A 57 0.16 -4.43 5.64
C LEU A 57 0.88 -3.62 4.55
N ILE A 58 0.10 -3.01 3.66
CA ILE A 58 0.57 -1.98 2.73
C ILE A 58 -0.29 -0.75 2.92
N GLN A 59 0.34 0.41 3.02
CA GLN A 59 -0.31 1.71 3.18
C GLN A 59 -0.18 2.52 1.89
N LEU A 60 -1.30 3.01 1.33
CA LEU A 60 -1.31 3.93 0.19
C LEU A 60 -2.06 5.21 0.53
N CYS A 61 -1.34 6.33 0.60
CA CYS A 61 -1.91 7.65 0.87
C CYS A 61 -1.96 8.46 -0.43
N LEU A 62 -3.17 8.67 -0.95
CA LEU A 62 -3.36 9.37 -2.23
C LEU A 62 -3.46 10.89 -2.06
N SER A 63 -3.87 11.33 -0.87
CA SER A 63 -4.01 12.74 -0.51
C SER A 63 -4.16 12.88 1.01
N GLU A 64 -4.18 14.11 1.52
CA GLU A 64 -4.49 14.40 2.92
C GLU A 64 -5.90 13.93 3.35
N ALA A 65 -6.78 13.64 2.39
CA ALA A 65 -8.16 13.24 2.66
C ALA A 65 -8.34 11.72 2.86
N VAL A 66 -7.49 10.88 2.25
CA VAL A 66 -7.67 9.42 2.29
C VAL A 66 -6.35 8.64 2.27
N CYS A 67 -6.27 7.66 3.17
CA CYS A 67 -5.21 6.65 3.21
C CYS A 67 -5.84 5.24 3.22
N TYR A 68 -5.33 4.35 2.39
CA TYR A 68 -5.76 2.96 2.30
C TYR A 68 -4.81 2.05 3.04
N LEU A 69 -5.35 1.13 3.83
CA LEU A 69 -4.61 0.08 4.53
C LEU A 69 -5.03 -1.28 3.97
N PHE A 70 -4.15 -1.92 3.20
CA PHE A 70 -4.36 -3.25 2.65
C PHE A 70 -3.69 -4.29 3.54
N HIS A 71 -4.49 -5.02 4.31
CA HIS A 71 -4.01 -6.08 5.21
C HIS A 71 -3.78 -7.38 4.42
N VAL A 72 -2.75 -7.37 3.59
CA VAL A 72 -2.43 -8.44 2.63
C VAL A 72 -2.15 -9.79 3.29
N SER A 73 -1.68 -9.85 4.54
CA SER A 73 -1.52 -11.13 5.26
C SER A 73 -2.83 -11.80 5.66
N ALA A 74 -3.94 -11.05 5.70
CA ALA A 74 -5.27 -11.60 5.94
C ALA A 74 -5.93 -12.12 4.66
N MET A 75 -5.31 -11.90 3.49
CA MET A 75 -5.82 -12.33 2.20
C MET A 75 -5.24 -13.70 1.82
N THR A 76 -5.96 -14.44 0.97
CA THR A 76 -5.56 -15.80 0.54
C THR A 76 -4.28 -15.79 -0.31
N SER A 77 -3.99 -14.68 -0.98
CA SER A 77 -2.81 -14.46 -1.81
C SER A 77 -2.60 -12.97 -2.03
N PHE A 78 -1.42 -12.58 -2.53
CA PHE A 78 -1.14 -11.18 -2.86
C PHE A 78 -2.06 -10.69 -4.00
N PRO A 79 -2.84 -9.62 -3.80
CA PRO A 79 -3.79 -9.16 -4.81
C PRO A 79 -3.10 -8.70 -6.11
N THR A 80 -3.50 -9.29 -7.23
CA THR A 80 -2.96 -8.91 -8.54
C THR A 80 -3.26 -7.46 -8.92
N ALA A 81 -4.43 -6.94 -8.52
CA ALA A 81 -4.79 -5.55 -8.73
C ALA A 81 -3.89 -4.58 -7.95
N LEU A 82 -3.55 -4.92 -6.69
CA LEU A 82 -2.60 -4.13 -5.89
C LEU A 82 -1.21 -4.13 -6.51
N ARG A 83 -0.73 -5.28 -7.01
CA ARG A 83 0.54 -5.36 -7.76
C ARG A 83 0.50 -4.46 -8.99
N LYS A 84 -0.60 -4.48 -9.74
CA LYS A 84 -0.78 -3.64 -10.93
C LYS A 84 -0.70 -2.15 -10.57
N LEU A 85 -1.33 -1.74 -9.46
CA LEU A 85 -1.27 -0.36 -8.98
C LEU A 85 0.16 0.05 -8.56
N LEU A 86 0.84 -0.79 -7.79
CA LEU A 86 2.22 -0.53 -7.33
C LEU A 86 3.24 -0.47 -8.46
N CYS A 87 3.01 -1.19 -9.55
CA CYS A 87 3.88 -1.22 -10.72
C CYS A 87 3.38 -0.36 -11.89
N ASP A 88 2.30 0.42 -11.70
CA ASP A 88 1.80 1.28 -12.77
C ASP A 88 2.78 2.42 -13.01
N ALA A 89 3.31 2.52 -14.23
CA ALA A 89 4.34 3.51 -14.58
C ALA A 89 3.87 4.97 -14.45
N ARG A 90 2.55 5.20 -14.30
CA ARG A 90 2.00 6.53 -14.00
C ARG A 90 2.14 6.87 -12.52
N VAL A 91 2.32 5.90 -11.62
CA VAL A 91 2.32 6.14 -10.17
C VAL A 91 3.74 6.32 -9.66
N VAL A 92 3.98 7.42 -8.95
CA VAL A 92 5.22 7.66 -8.21
C VAL A 92 4.98 7.33 -6.74
N LEU A 93 5.55 6.22 -6.28
CA LEU A 93 5.52 5.83 -4.87
C LEU A 93 6.57 6.62 -4.09
N VAL A 94 6.16 7.29 -3.02
CA VAL A 94 7.06 8.07 -2.15
C VAL A 94 7.02 7.56 -0.71
N GLY A 95 8.19 7.44 -0.10
CA GLY A 95 8.35 6.92 1.25
C GLY A 95 9.82 6.94 1.66
N LEU A 96 10.12 6.52 2.88
CA LEU A 96 11.49 6.32 3.32
C LEU A 96 11.91 4.89 3.01
N ASN A 97 13.01 4.71 2.27
CA ASN A 97 13.58 3.39 1.98
C ASN A 97 12.68 2.45 1.14
N VAL A 98 11.83 3.02 0.27
CA VAL A 98 10.91 2.30 -0.63
C VAL A 98 11.58 1.20 -1.46
N GLU A 99 12.82 1.42 -1.89
CA GLU A 99 13.61 0.42 -2.65
C GLU A 99 13.74 -0.89 -1.88
N ALA A 100 14.06 -0.81 -0.59
CA ALA A 100 14.18 -1.99 0.27
C ALA A 100 12.82 -2.66 0.53
N ASP A 101 11.74 -1.88 0.63
CA ASP A 101 10.39 -2.39 0.87
C ASP A 101 9.84 -3.17 -0.35
N LEU A 102 10.12 -2.68 -1.55
CA LEU A 102 9.75 -3.35 -2.80
C LEU A 102 10.68 -4.53 -3.15
N GLY A 103 11.81 -4.66 -2.47
CA GLY A 103 12.83 -5.67 -2.76
C GLY A 103 13.48 -5.49 -4.13
N LEU A 104 13.65 -4.22 -4.54
CA LEU A 104 14.37 -3.83 -5.77
C LEU A 104 15.88 -3.80 -5.54
#